data_AF-A0A7T5RYL5-F1
#
_entry.id   AF-A0A7T5RYL5-F1
#
_cell.length_a   1.000
_cell.length_b   1.000
_cell.length_c   1.000
_cell.angle_alpha   90.00
_cell.angle_beta   90.00
_cell.angle_gamma   90.00
#
_symmetry.space_group_name_H-M   'P 1'
#
loop_
_entity.id
_entity.type
_entity.pdbx_description
1 polymer ?
#
loop_
_entity_poly.entity_id
_entity_poly.type
_entity_poly.pdbx_seq_one_letter_code
_entity_poly.pdbx_strand_id
1 'polypeptide(L)' 'MSERSLDSEYVNEWGNEATQCQHCASFYGQDGKYVCVTSSEKTFEELLAENGEISPEGHCDYFKSLD' A
#
# COMPACT_ATOMS: atom_id res chain seq x y z
N MET A 1 13.73 -6.02 -20.97
CA MET A 1 12.69 -4.99 -20.75
C MET A 1 12.51 -4.89 -19.25
N SER A 2 12.56 -3.69 -18.71
CA SER A 2 12.50 -3.42 -17.27
C SER A 2 11.08 -3.66 -16.76
N GLU A 3 10.88 -4.72 -15.98
CA GLU A 3 9.72 -4.87 -15.12
C GLU A 3 10.20 -4.57 -13.70
N ARG A 4 10.16 -3.29 -13.32
CA ARG A 4 10.17 -2.88 -11.91
C ARG A 4 8.78 -3.20 -11.36
N SER A 5 8.51 -4.49 -11.22
CA SER A 5 7.32 -4.99 -10.55
C SER A 5 7.46 -4.66 -9.07
N LEU A 6 6.39 -4.23 -8.42
CA LEU A 6 6.24 -4.25 -6.95
C LEU A 6 6.19 -5.71 -6.44
N ASP A 7 7.12 -6.57 -6.90
CA ASP A 7 7.16 -8.01 -6.68
C ASP A 7 8.08 -8.35 -5.50
N SER A 8 7.84 -7.69 -4.37
CA SER A 8 8.41 -8.11 -3.09
C SER A 8 7.27 -8.08 -2.08
N GLU A 9 6.47 -9.15 -2.17
CA GLU A 9 5.53 -9.69 -1.17
C GLU A 9 4.36 -8.80 -0.74
N TYR A 10 3.72 -8.08 -1.68
CA TYR A 10 2.37 -7.58 -1.39
C TYR A 10 1.36 -8.73 -1.36
N VAL A 11 0.67 -8.89 -0.24
CA VAL A 11 -0.39 -9.89 -0.01
C VAL A 11 -1.70 -9.15 0.24
N ASN A 12 -2.80 -9.53 -0.42
CA ASN A 12 -4.10 -8.87 -0.24
C ASN A 12 -4.80 -9.22 1.08
N GLU A 13 -4.48 -10.39 1.65
CA GLU A 13 -5.05 -10.90 2.90
C GLU A 13 -3.91 -11.38 3.80
N TRP A 14 -3.58 -10.57 4.80
CA TRP A 14 -2.51 -10.85 5.74
C TRP A 14 -3.08 -11.27 7.10
N GLY A 15 -2.71 -12.45 7.57
CA GLY A 15 -3.27 -13.04 8.80
C GLY A 15 -2.85 -12.35 10.09
N ASN A 16 -1.86 -11.45 10.07
CA ASN A 16 -1.43 -10.71 11.25
C ASN A 16 -1.95 -9.27 11.19
N GLU A 17 -3.08 -9.04 11.86
CA GLU A 17 -3.78 -7.75 11.95
C GLU A 17 -2.84 -6.59 12.31
N ALA A 18 -1.90 -6.79 13.24
CA ALA A 18 -0.99 -5.74 13.71
C ALA A 18 -0.05 -5.18 12.61
N THR A 19 0.09 -5.90 11.51
CA THR A 19 0.97 -5.55 10.39
C THR A 19 0.20 -5.31 9.09
N GLN A 20 -1.14 -5.27 9.13
CA GLN A 20 -1.94 -5.00 7.94
C GLN A 20 -1.76 -3.56 7.43
N CYS A 21 -2.04 -3.35 6.15
CA CYS A 21 -1.94 -2.07 5.46
C CYS A 21 -2.72 -0.98 6.20
N GLN A 22 -3.91 -1.27 6.74
CA GLN A 22 -4.68 -0.31 7.54
C GLN A 22 -3.94 0.28 8.77
N HIS A 23 -2.90 -0.40 9.27
CA HIS A 23 -2.05 0.05 10.37
C HIS A 23 -0.70 0.64 9.91
N CYS A 24 -0.48 0.73 8.61
CA CYS A 24 0.75 1.27 8.03
C CYS A 24 0.69 2.80 7.98
N ALA A 25 1.81 3.46 8.31
CA ALA A 25 1.93 4.91 8.22
C ALA A 25 1.78 5.46 6.79
N SER A 26 2.05 4.61 5.79
CA SER A 26 1.90 4.94 4.37
C SER A 26 0.54 4.57 3.80
N PHE A 27 -0.42 4.12 4.61
CA PHE A 27 -1.76 3.79 4.13
C PHE A 27 -2.65 5.02 4.00
N TYR A 28 -3.28 5.17 2.85
CA TYR A 28 -4.21 6.26 2.59
C TYR A 28 -5.44 5.78 1.82
N GLY A 29 -6.62 6.19 2.28
CA GLY A 29 -7.90 5.85 1.67
C GLY A 29 -8.69 7.08 1.26
N GLN A 30 -9.23 7.07 0.04
CA GLN A 30 -10.09 8.12 -0.49
C GLN A 30 -11.19 7.52 -1.39
N ASP A 31 -12.44 7.95 -1.20
CA ASP A 31 -13.60 7.50 -1.99
C ASP A 31 -13.79 5.96 -2.04
N GLY A 32 -13.41 5.27 -0.96
CA GLY A 32 -13.52 3.81 -0.84
C GLY A 32 -12.41 3.02 -1.52
N LYS A 33 -11.41 3.69 -2.10
CA LYS A 33 -10.19 3.08 -2.64
C LYS A 33 -9.02 3.35 -1.70
N TYR A 34 -8.06 2.43 -1.68
CA TYR A 34 -6.89 2.55 -0.81
C TYR A 34 -5.60 2.40 -1.60
N VAL A 35 -4.59 3.17 -1.22
CA VAL A 35 -3.26 3.15 -1.86
C VAL A 35 -2.15 3.21 -0.81
N CYS A 36 -0.97 2.76 -1.22
CA CYS A 36 0.26 2.98 -0.46
C CYS A 36 0.89 4.30 -0.93
N VAL A 37 1.06 5.24 0.01
CA VAL A 37 1.76 6.52 -0.20
C VAL A 37 3.26 6.28 -0.19
N THR A 38 3.81 6.10 -1.39
CA THR A 38 5.25 5.92 -1.63
C THR A 38 5.98 7.22 -1.89
N SER A 39 5.25 8.31 -2.18
CA SER A 39 5.81 9.65 -2.40
C SER A 39 4.83 10.72 -1.93
N SER A 40 5.34 11.77 -1.29
CA SER A 40 4.56 12.95 -0.86
C SER A 40 4.35 13.97 -1.98
N GLU A 41 5.02 13.79 -3.12
CA GLU A 41 4.91 14.70 -4.28
C GLU A 41 3.79 14.29 -5.23
N LYS A 42 3.31 13.05 -5.13
CA LYS A 42 2.30 12.46 -6.01
C LYS A 42 0.92 12.57 -5.39
N THR A 43 -0.07 12.76 -6.23
CA THR A 43 -1.48 12.75 -5.84
C THR A 43 -1.98 11.33 -5.62
N PHE A 44 -3.12 11.19 -4.93
CA PHE A 44 -3.78 9.90 -4.72
C PHE A 44 -4.06 9.18 -6.04
N GLU A 45 -4.51 9.90 -7.07
CA GLU A 45 -4.83 9.33 -8.39
C GLU A 45 -3.58 8.80 -9.10
N GLU A 46 -2.45 9.51 -9.01
CA GLU A 46 -1.17 9.04 -9.57
C GLU A 46 -0.67 7.79 -8.84
N LEU A 47 -0.74 7.80 -7.51
CA LEU A 47 -0.37 6.64 -6.70
C LEU A 47 -1.25 5.43 -6.98
N LEU A 48 -2.57 5.64 -7.16
CA LEU A 48 -3.51 4.59 -7.54
C LEU A 48 -3.20 4.04 -8.94
N ALA A 49 -2.84 4.90 -9.90
CA ALA A 49 -2.51 4.49 -11.26
C ALA A 49 -1.17 3.75 -11.35
N GLU A 50 -0.18 4.10 -10.53
CA GLU A 50 1.14 3.47 -10.53
C GLU A 50 1.22 2.21 -9.66
N ASN A 51 0.67 2.26 -8.44
CA ASN A 51 0.79 1.17 -7.47
C ASN A 51 -0.42 0.22 -7.50
N GLY A 52 -1.55 0.68 -8.04
CA GLY A 52 -2.82 -0.02 -7.94
C GLY A 52 -3.53 0.21 -6.61
N GLU A 53 -4.74 -0.32 -6.53
CA GLU A 53 -5.53 -0.36 -5.30
C GLU A 53 -4.99 -1.46 -4.38
N ILE A 54 -4.88 -1.16 -3.08
CA ILE A 54 -4.50 -2.13 -2.04
C ILE A 54 -5.68 -2.45 -1.12
N SER A 55 -5.62 -3.61 -0.49
CA SER A 55 -6.56 -4.06 0.52
C SER A 55 -6.15 -3.49 1.88
N PRO A 56 -7.09 -3.00 2.71
CA PRO A 56 -6.79 -2.62 4.09
C PRO A 56 -6.26 -3.80 4.91
N GLU A 57 -6.68 -5.02 4.59
CA GLU A 57 -6.25 -6.28 5.23
C GLU A 57 -4.98 -6.85 4.59
N GLY A 58 -4.41 -6.17 3.59
CA GLY A 58 -3.20 -6.59 2.92
C GLY A 58 -1.94 -6.31 3.74
N HIS A 59 -0.78 -6.70 3.22
CA HIS A 59 0.52 -6.40 3.80
C HIS A 59 1.56 -6.31 2.69
N CYS A 60 2.63 -5.53 2.92
CA CYS A 60 3.84 -5.57 2.12
C CYS A 60 5.06 -5.38 3.02
N ASP A 61 6.23 -5.85 2.58
CA ASP A 61 7.47 -5.75 3.35
C ASP A 61 7.92 -4.31 3.67
N TYR A 62 7.38 -3.32 2.96
CA TYR A 62 7.61 -1.91 3.23
C TYR A 62 6.75 -1.35 4.37
N PHE A 63 6.09 -2.22 5.15
CA PHE A 63 5.26 -1.83 6.29
C PHE A 63 6.04 -0.95 7.27
N LYS A 64 5.44 0.20 7.60
CA LYS A 64 5.94 1.12 8.62
C LYS A 64 4.87 1.27 9.68
N SER A 65 5.17 0.88 10.91
CA SER A 65 4.28 1.12 12.03
C SER A 65 4.11 2.63 12.26
N LEU A 66 2.89 3.03 12.61
CA LEU A 66 2.61 4.30 13.25
C LEU A 66 3.07 4.16 14.71
N ASP A 67 4.32 4.52 15.01
CA ASP A 67 4.85 4.58 16.39
C ASP A 67 4.15 5.68 17.20
#